data_AF-A0A9P6MCI1-F1
#
_entry.id   AF-A0A9P6MCI1-F1
#
_cell.length_a   1.000
_cell.length_b   1.000
_cell.length_c   1.000
_cell.angle_alpha   90.00
_cell.angle_beta   90.00
_cell.angle_gamma   90.00
#
_symmetry.space_group_name_H-M   'P 1'
#
loop_
_entity.id
_entity.type
_entity.pdbx_description
1 polymer ?
#
loop_
_entity_poly.entity_id
_entity_poly.type
_entity_poly.pdbx_seq_one_letter_code
_entity_poly.pdbx_strand_id
1 'polypeptide(L)'
;MLWALILGIGLMFLPESPRYFIKKGKVEEARKALGRVRGQDPNSHYIEAELNEIRANHEYEKRMTPETGYIGSWLLCFSGSVGLASSNVRKTLLGISLQMMQQWTGVNFVFYYSTIFLKGTGAVSNPFLMSLIFTLVNVLSTPLSFWFVERFGRRSMLLWGAI
;
A
#
# COMPACT_ATOMS: atom_id res chain seq x y z
N MET A 1 -2.05 -16.15 18.37
CA MET A 1 -0.80 -16.89 18.08
C MET A 1 -0.93 -17.80 16.87
N LEU A 2 -2.01 -18.60 16.72
CA LEU A 2 -2.23 -19.46 15.55
C LEU A 2 -2.10 -18.72 14.20
N TRP A 3 -2.74 -17.56 14.06
CA TRP A 3 -2.66 -16.74 12.84
C TRP A 3 -1.24 -16.24 12.52
N ALA A 4 -0.46 -15.91 13.55
CA ALA A 4 0.93 -15.51 13.38
C ALA A 4 1.82 -16.69 12.92
N LEU A 5 1.55 -17.90 13.42
CA LEU A 5 2.26 -19.11 12.98
C LEU A 5 1.93 -19.45 11.52
N ILE A 6 0.66 -19.36 11.12
CA ILE A 6 0.25 -19.58 9.72
C ILE A 6 0.96 -18.60 8.79
N LEU A 7 0.97 -17.30 9.14
CA LEU A 7 1.67 -16.27 8.36
C LEU A 7 3.18 -16.50 8.34
N GLY A 8 3.79 -16.83 9.49
CA GLY A 8 5.23 -17.08 9.59
C GLY A 8 5.68 -18.26 8.74
N ILE A 9 4.92 -19.37 8.78
CA ILE A 9 5.17 -20.54 7.94
C ILE A 9 4.98 -20.18 6.47
N GLY A 10 3.91 -19.45 6.11
CA GLY A 10 3.65 -19.02 4.73
C GLY A 10 4.76 -18.12 4.16
N LEU A 11 5.33 -17.24 4.98
CA LEU A 11 6.41 -16.35 4.57
C LEU A 11 7.69 -17.12 4.18
N MET A 12 7.96 -18.28 4.81
CA MET A 12 9.11 -19.13 4.45
C MET A 12 9.00 -19.70 3.03
N PHE A 13 7.78 -19.78 2.47
CA PHE A 13 7.55 -20.29 1.11
C PHE A 13 7.47 -19.18 0.05
N LEU A 14 7.39 -17.92 0.46
CA LEU A 14 7.26 -16.79 -0.46
C LEU A 14 8.63 -16.43 -1.04
N PRO A 15 8.78 -16.31 -2.37
CA PRO A 15 10.03 -15.83 -2.94
C PRO A 15 10.28 -14.39 -2.49
N GLU A 16 11.55 -14.09 -2.23
CA GLU A 16 12.01 -12.74 -1.94
C GLU A 16 11.70 -11.78 -3.10
N SER A 17 11.54 -10.48 -2.79
CA SER A 17 11.16 -9.48 -3.78
C SER A 17 12.21 -9.36 -4.90
N PRO A 18 11.83 -9.40 -6.19
CA PRO A 18 12.78 -9.20 -7.30
C PRO A 18 13.59 -7.90 -7.20
N ARG A 19 12.97 -6.84 -6.65
CA ARG A 19 13.63 -5.55 -6.40
C ARG A 19 14.78 -5.66 -5.40
N TYR A 20 14.63 -6.49 -4.38
CA TYR A 20 15.67 -6.73 -3.38
C TYR A 20 16.90 -7.40 -4.00
N PHE A 21 16.68 -8.40 -4.86
CA PHE A 21 17.78 -9.07 -5.55
C PHE A 21 18.54 -8.15 -6.50
N ILE A 22 17.83 -7.26 -7.22
CA ILE A 22 18.47 -6.25 -8.09
C ILE A 22 19.30 -5.26 -7.28
N LYS A 23 18.80 -4.80 -6.12
CA LYS A 23 19.54 -3.93 -5.20
C LYS A 23 20.83 -4.59 -4.68
N LYS A 24 20.83 -5.91 -4.53
CA LYS A 24 22.02 -6.71 -4.16
C LYS A 24 22.90 -7.13 -5.34
N GLY A 25 22.59 -6.72 -6.56
CA GLY A 25 23.30 -7.11 -7.78
C GLY A 25 23.06 -8.57 -8.22
N LYS A 26 22.14 -9.30 -7.58
CA LYS A 26 21.82 -10.70 -7.89
C LYS A 26 20.73 -10.81 -8.96
N VAL A 27 21.06 -10.42 -10.18
CA VAL A 27 20.13 -10.35 -11.32
C VAL A 27 19.48 -11.70 -11.62
N GLU A 28 20.27 -12.76 -11.59
CA GLU A 28 19.83 -14.11 -11.91
C GLU A 28 18.71 -14.60 -10.99
N GLU A 29 18.86 -14.32 -9.70
CA GLU A 29 17.86 -14.66 -8.68
C GLU A 29 16.62 -13.75 -8.78
N ALA A 30 16.81 -12.48 -9.17
CA ALA A 30 15.69 -11.59 -9.48
C ALA A 30 14.85 -12.13 -10.65
N ARG A 31 15.50 -12.68 -11.69
CA ARG A 31 14.83 -13.29 -12.85
C ARG A 31 13.99 -14.50 -12.45
N LYS A 32 14.57 -15.41 -11.65
CA LYS A 32 13.86 -16.60 -11.14
C LYS A 32 12.69 -16.23 -10.23
N ALA A 33 12.88 -15.26 -9.33
CA ALA A 33 11.82 -14.77 -8.45
C ALA A 33 10.68 -14.13 -9.25
N LEU A 34 11.01 -13.31 -10.26
CA LEU A 34 10.02 -12.65 -11.12
C LEU A 34 9.26 -13.68 -11.97
N GLY A 35 9.95 -14.67 -12.53
CA GLY A 35 9.33 -15.79 -13.25
C GLY A 35 8.35 -16.57 -12.37
N ARG A 36 8.69 -16.83 -11.10
CA ARG A 36 7.82 -17.51 -10.14
C ARG A 36 6.58 -16.68 -9.76
N VAL A 37 6.73 -15.37 -9.60
CA VAL A 37 5.62 -14.46 -9.25
C VAL A 37 4.66 -14.26 -10.43
N ARG A 38 5.19 -14.16 -11.66
CA ARG A 38 4.40 -13.96 -12.88
C ARG A 38 3.88 -15.26 -13.50
N GLY A 39 4.40 -16.42 -13.07
CA GLY A 39 4.06 -17.72 -13.65
C GLY A 39 4.54 -17.88 -15.10
N GLN A 40 5.62 -17.20 -15.48
CA GLN A 40 6.17 -17.17 -16.84
C GLN A 40 7.57 -17.77 -16.85
N ASP A 41 8.02 -18.26 -18.01
CA ASP A 41 9.39 -18.75 -18.15
C ASP A 41 10.39 -17.63 -17.79
N PRO A 42 11.40 -17.91 -16.94
CA PRO A 42 12.39 -16.91 -16.55
C PRO A 42 13.07 -16.23 -17.75
N ASN A 43 13.25 -16.93 -18.87
CA ASN A 43 13.90 -16.42 -20.08
C ASN A 43 12.91 -15.85 -21.11
N SER A 44 11.64 -15.70 -20.74
CA SER A 44 10.67 -15.04 -21.62
C SER A 44 11.02 -13.56 -21.77
N HIS A 45 10.80 -13.03 -22.98
CA HIS A 45 11.00 -11.61 -23.30
C HIS A 45 10.23 -10.66 -22.34
N TYR A 46 9.08 -11.11 -21.81
CA TYR A 46 8.29 -10.34 -20.85
C TYR A 46 9.02 -10.14 -19.51
N ILE A 47 9.63 -11.21 -18.99
CA ILE A 47 10.39 -11.17 -17.73
C ILE A 47 11.66 -10.35 -17.90
N GLU A 48 12.33 -10.47 -19.04
CA GLU A 48 13.51 -9.66 -19.35
C GLU A 48 13.17 -8.16 -19.47
N ALA A 49 12.06 -7.82 -20.14
CA ALA A 49 11.59 -6.44 -20.23
C ALA A 49 11.26 -5.85 -18.85
N GLU A 50 10.51 -6.57 -18.01
CA GLU A 50 10.16 -6.12 -16.66
C GLU A 50 11.42 -6.02 -15.76
N LEU A 51 12.36 -6.96 -15.89
CA LEU A 51 13.65 -6.91 -15.19
C LEU A 51 14.48 -5.68 -15.57
N ASN A 52 14.51 -5.34 -16.86
CA ASN A 52 15.19 -4.15 -17.37
C ASN A 52 14.52 -2.86 -16.89
N GLU A 53 13.18 -2.82 -16.83
CA GLU A 53 12.45 -1.69 -16.25
C GLU A 53 12.81 -1.50 -14.77
N ILE A 54 12.85 -2.58 -13.98
CA ILE A 54 13.21 -2.49 -12.56
C ILE A 54 14.66 -2.04 -12.39
N ARG A 55 15.59 -2.50 -13.22
CA ARG A 55 16.97 -2.03 -13.23
C ARG A 55 17.08 -0.54 -13.57
N ALA A 56 16.38 -0.09 -14.61
CA ALA A 56 16.38 1.32 -15.01
C ALA A 56 15.82 2.20 -13.88
N ASN A 57 14.74 1.78 -13.23
CA ASN A 57 14.20 2.46 -12.06
C ASN A 57 15.19 2.48 -10.88
N HIS A 58 15.89 1.37 -10.62
CA HIS A 58 16.90 1.31 -9.56
C HIS A 58 18.09 2.24 -9.84
N GLU A 59 18.58 2.31 -11.07
CA GLU A 59 19.62 3.26 -11.47
C GLU A 59 19.15 4.70 -11.35
N TYR A 60 17.91 4.99 -11.75
CA TYR A 60 17.31 6.31 -11.61
C TYR A 60 17.23 6.73 -10.12
N GLU A 61 16.78 5.82 -9.25
CA GLU A 61 16.75 6.04 -7.80
C GLU A 61 18.14 6.29 -7.23
N LYS A 62 19.15 5.51 -7.65
CA LYS A 62 20.55 5.66 -7.21
C LYS A 62 21.18 6.97 -7.69
N ARG A 63 20.82 7.47 -8.87
CA ARG A 63 21.27 8.77 -9.39
C ARG A 63 20.60 9.95 -8.70
N MET A 64 19.32 9.81 -8.36
CA MET A 64 18.52 10.84 -7.68
C MET A 64 18.77 10.92 -6.18
N THR A 65 19.17 9.82 -5.57
CA THR A 65 19.42 9.71 -4.13
C THR A 65 20.89 9.35 -3.95
N PRO A 66 21.80 10.33 -3.81
CA PRO A 66 23.15 10.03 -3.37
C PRO A 66 23.05 9.25 -2.06
N GLU A 67 23.97 8.30 -1.82
CA GLU A 67 24.05 7.46 -0.62
C GLU A 67 24.33 8.30 0.64
N THR A 68 23.40 9.18 0.96
CA THR A 68 23.29 9.88 2.22
C THR A 68 22.69 8.86 3.19
N GLY A 69 23.22 8.79 4.41
CA GLY A 69 22.74 7.83 5.42
C GLY A 69 21.23 7.94 5.65
N TYR A 70 20.67 7.04 6.47
CA TYR A 70 19.22 6.95 6.75
C TYR A 70 18.52 8.32 6.95
N ILE A 71 19.17 9.24 7.67
CA ILE A 71 18.67 10.60 7.95
C ILE A 71 18.67 11.48 6.69
N GLY A 72 19.70 11.38 5.85
CA GLY A 72 19.79 12.11 4.59
C GLY A 72 18.74 11.64 3.59
N SER A 73 18.54 10.31 3.46
CA SER A 73 17.46 9.77 2.62
C SER A 73 16.07 10.20 3.09
N TRP A 74 15.87 10.32 4.40
CA TRP A 74 14.61 10.82 4.97
C TRP A 74 14.40 12.31 4.70
N LEU A 75 15.45 13.13 4.88
CA LEU A 75 15.38 14.57 4.57
C LEU A 75 15.23 14.83 3.06
N LEU A 76 15.72 13.94 2.19
CA LEU A 76 15.51 14.01 0.74
C LEU A 76 14.03 13.83 0.35
N CYS A 77 13.21 13.19 1.18
CA CYS A 77 11.75 13.17 0.97
C CYS A 77 11.11 14.56 1.08
N PHE A 78 11.77 15.50 1.77
CA PHE A 78 11.39 16.90 1.93
C PHE A 78 12.27 17.87 1.12
N SER A 79 13.22 17.35 0.33
CA SER A 79 14.07 18.15 -0.55
C SER A 79 13.53 18.18 -1.98
N GLY A 80 13.36 19.38 -2.55
CA GLY A 80 12.87 19.59 -3.92
C GLY A 80 11.93 20.79 -4.07
N SER A 81 11.41 21.00 -5.28
CA SER A 81 10.47 22.08 -5.60
C SER A 81 9.02 21.60 -5.59
N VAL A 82 8.16 22.28 -4.83
CA VAL A 82 6.71 22.00 -4.72
C VAL A 82 5.98 22.13 -6.07
N GLY A 83 6.56 22.88 -7.02
CA GLY A 83 5.99 23.11 -8.35
C GLY A 83 6.16 21.95 -9.33
N LEU A 84 7.15 21.07 -9.16
CA LEU A 84 7.37 19.96 -10.09
C LEU A 84 6.53 18.74 -9.70
N ALA A 85 5.74 18.21 -10.64
CA ALA A 85 4.93 17.01 -10.43
C ALA A 85 5.77 15.77 -10.06
N SER A 86 7.04 15.72 -10.47
CA SER A 86 7.97 14.62 -10.17
C SER A 86 8.70 14.77 -8.83
N SER A 87 8.56 15.91 -8.13
CA SER A 87 9.31 16.17 -6.90
C SER A 87 8.83 15.31 -5.74
N ASN A 88 9.79 14.77 -4.97
CA ASN A 88 9.53 13.95 -3.80
C ASN A 88 8.72 14.69 -2.74
N VAL A 89 8.92 16.00 -2.59
CA VAL A 89 8.17 16.86 -1.65
C VAL A 89 6.67 16.81 -1.92
N ARG A 90 6.25 16.93 -3.18
CA ARG A 90 4.84 16.91 -3.54
C ARG A 90 4.22 15.54 -3.28
N LYS A 91 4.94 14.46 -3.58
CA LYS A 91 4.48 13.09 -3.31
C LYS A 91 4.35 12.84 -1.81
N THR A 92 5.34 13.25 -1.02
CA THR A 92 5.35 13.14 0.44
C THR A 92 4.19 13.94 1.04
N LEU A 93 4.02 15.20 0.65
CA LEU A 93 2.95 16.07 1.15
C LEU A 93 1.58 15.52 0.80
N LEU A 94 1.36 15.08 -0.45
CA LEU A 94 0.10 14.44 -0.84
C LEU A 94 -0.16 13.17 -0.03
N GLY A 95 0.86 12.33 0.20
CA GLY A 95 0.73 11.13 1.03
C GLY A 95 0.36 11.46 2.48
N ILE A 96 1.03 12.46 3.09
CA ILE A 96 0.73 12.95 4.43
C ILE A 96 -0.70 13.48 4.49
N SER A 97 -1.08 14.38 3.58
CA SER A 97 -2.42 14.97 3.56
C SER A 97 -3.51 13.91 3.37
N LEU A 98 -3.31 12.93 2.49
CA LEU A 98 -4.26 11.83 2.30
C LEU A 98 -4.41 10.99 3.57
N GLN A 99 -3.30 10.65 4.22
CA GLN A 99 -3.33 9.87 5.46
C GLN A 99 -3.98 10.64 6.62
N MET A 100 -3.74 11.95 6.69
CA MET A 100 -4.39 12.85 7.65
C MET A 100 -5.89 12.93 7.41
N MET A 101 -6.32 13.16 6.16
CA MET A 101 -7.74 13.23 5.80
C MET A 101 -8.45 11.92 6.11
N GLN A 102 -7.80 10.77 5.85
CA GLN A 102 -8.37 9.47 6.20
C GLN A 102 -8.66 9.35 7.70
N GLN A 103 -7.77 9.83 8.57
CA GLN A 103 -8.00 9.83 10.03
C GLN A 103 -9.05 10.86 10.44
N TRP A 104 -9.06 12.02 9.79
CA TRP A 104 -9.97 13.12 10.11
C TRP A 104 -11.43 12.80 9.79
N THR A 105 -11.70 11.86 8.88
CA THR A 105 -13.06 11.31 8.69
C THR A 105 -13.65 10.68 9.97
N GLY A 106 -12.83 10.43 10.99
CA GLY A 106 -13.29 9.86 12.26
C GLY A 106 -13.64 8.38 12.16
N VAL A 107 -13.19 7.69 11.10
CA VAL A 107 -13.50 6.28 10.87
C VAL A 107 -13.12 5.39 12.06
N ASN A 108 -12.00 5.67 12.72
CA ASN A 108 -11.60 4.96 13.93
C ASN A 108 -12.57 5.20 15.09
N PHE A 109 -13.06 6.43 15.26
CA PHE A 109 -14.07 6.72 16.28
C PHE A 109 -15.36 5.94 16.01
N VAL A 110 -15.81 5.89 14.75
CA VAL A 110 -16.99 5.11 14.35
C VAL A 110 -16.79 3.62 14.68
N PHE A 111 -15.66 3.02 14.30
CA PHE A 111 -15.41 1.60 14.56
C PHE A 111 -15.37 1.25 16.05
N TYR A 112 -14.75 2.08 16.89
CA TYR A 112 -14.58 1.76 18.32
C TYR A 112 -15.75 2.21 19.20
N TYR A 113 -16.36 3.35 18.88
CA TYR A 113 -17.30 4.01 19.78
C TYR A 113 -18.74 4.02 19.27
N SER A 114 -19.03 3.70 18.01
CA SER A 114 -20.42 3.71 17.51
C SER A 114 -21.33 2.77 18.31
N THR A 115 -20.87 1.57 18.67
CA THR A 115 -21.67 0.61 19.45
C THR A 115 -21.93 1.10 20.87
N ILE A 116 -20.95 1.76 21.51
CA ILE A 116 -21.07 2.34 22.85
C ILE A 116 -21.99 3.57 22.84
N PHE A 117 -21.82 4.45 21.85
CA PHE A 117 -22.64 5.64 21.66
C PHE A 117 -24.11 5.27 21.43
N LEU A 118 -24.37 4.33 20.50
CA LEU A 118 -25.72 3.86 20.20
C LEU A 118 -26.38 3.14 21.40
N LYS A 119 -25.60 2.42 22.20
CA LYS A 119 -26.07 1.86 23.47
C LYS A 119 -26.45 2.95 24.47
N GLY A 120 -25.65 4.02 24.57
CA GLY A 120 -25.91 5.18 25.44
C GLY A 120 -27.18 5.96 25.07
N THR A 121 -27.54 6.00 23.78
CA THR A 121 -28.79 6.63 23.31
C THR A 121 -30.05 5.80 23.52
N GLY A 122 -29.92 4.55 23.99
CA GLY A 122 -31.06 3.63 24.19
C GLY A 122 -31.68 3.05 22.91
N ALA A 123 -31.15 3.40 21.73
CA ALA A 123 -31.66 2.97 20.43
C ALA A 123 -31.38 1.49 20.09
N VAL A 124 -30.51 0.81 20.84
CA VAL A 124 -30.03 -0.54 20.52
C VAL A 124 -29.98 -1.41 21.77
N SER A 125 -30.73 -2.51 21.74
CA SER A 125 -30.81 -3.52 22.81
C SER A 125 -29.65 -4.53 22.77
N ASN A 126 -29.03 -4.77 21.60
CA ASN A 126 -27.94 -5.74 21.44
C ASN A 126 -26.68 -5.14 20.75
N PRO A 127 -25.64 -4.77 21.51
CA PRO A 127 -24.39 -4.21 20.98
C PRO A 127 -23.63 -5.16 20.04
N PHE A 128 -23.76 -6.48 20.24
CA PHE A 128 -23.09 -7.48 19.40
C PHE A 128 -23.65 -7.47 17.98
N LEU A 129 -24.97 -7.34 17.82
CA LEU A 129 -25.62 -7.28 16.52
C LEU A 129 -25.15 -6.07 15.71
N MET A 130 -25.03 -4.90 16.34
CA MET A 130 -24.54 -3.69 15.67
C MET A 130 -23.07 -3.80 15.26
N SER A 131 -22.22 -4.34 16.14
CA SER A 131 -20.81 -4.61 15.79
C SER A 131 -20.72 -5.54 14.58
N LEU A 132 -21.52 -6.60 14.56
CA LEU A 132 -21.57 -7.55 13.44
C LEU A 132 -22.00 -6.87 12.14
N ILE A 133 -23.01 -6.01 12.16
CA ILE A 133 -23.46 -5.24 10.99
C ILE A 133 -22.34 -4.34 10.48
N PHE A 134 -21.65 -3.59 11.36
CA PHE A 134 -20.53 -2.74 10.94
C PHE A 134 -19.39 -3.55 10.31
N THR A 135 -19.04 -4.70 10.91
CA THR A 135 -18.02 -5.59 10.34
C THR A 135 -18.47 -6.14 8.98
N LEU A 136 -19.73 -6.56 8.83
CA LEU A 136 -20.25 -7.06 7.56
C LEU A 136 -20.24 -5.99 6.47
N VAL A 137 -20.71 -4.78 6.77
CA VAL A 137 -20.68 -3.66 5.82
C VAL A 137 -19.25 -3.35 5.40
N ASN A 138 -18.29 -3.37 6.33
CA ASN A 138 -16.88 -3.15 6.01
C ASN A 138 -16.31 -4.26 5.10
N VAL A 139 -16.57 -5.53 5.44
CA VAL A 139 -16.09 -6.68 4.66
C VAL A 139 -16.69 -6.70 3.26
N LEU A 140 -17.98 -6.37 3.11
CA LEU A 140 -18.66 -6.32 1.81
C LEU A 140 -18.30 -5.08 0.98
N SER A 141 -18.02 -3.95 1.64
CA SER A 141 -17.59 -2.72 0.97
C SER A 141 -16.17 -2.80 0.42
N THR A 142 -15.29 -3.60 1.05
CA THR A 142 -13.89 -3.77 0.61
C THR A 142 -13.74 -4.28 -0.83
N PRO A 143 -14.35 -5.41 -1.25
CA PRO A 143 -14.28 -5.88 -2.64
C PRO A 143 -14.98 -4.92 -3.60
N LEU A 144 -16.08 -4.30 -3.18
CA LEU A 144 -16.76 -3.28 -3.97
C LEU A 144 -15.83 -2.09 -4.27
N SER A 145 -15.09 -1.65 -3.25
CA SER A 145 -14.08 -0.59 -3.38
C SER A 145 -13.00 -0.94 -4.41
N PHE A 146 -12.45 -2.17 -4.38
CA PHE A 146 -11.48 -2.60 -5.39
C PHE A 146 -12.03 -2.50 -6.82
N TRP A 147 -13.28 -2.94 -7.03
CA TRP A 147 -13.93 -2.84 -8.32
C TRP A 147 -14.18 -1.39 -8.76
N PHE A 148 -14.60 -0.51 -7.86
CA PHE A 148 -14.77 0.92 -8.15
C PHE A 148 -13.44 1.60 -8.48
N VAL A 149 -12.35 1.25 -7.78
CA VAL A 149 -11.01 1.81 -8.05
C VAL A 149 -10.54 1.47 -9.45
N GLU A 150 -10.74 0.23 -9.90
CA GLU A 150 -10.36 -0.19 -11.25
C GLU A 150 -11.18 0.50 -12.34
N ARG A 151 -12.48 0.74 -12.09
CA ARG A 151 -13.39 1.28 -13.10
C ARG A 151 -13.39 2.81 -13.21
N PHE A 152 -13.29 3.53 -12.08
CA PHE A 152 -13.41 4.99 -12.04
C PHE A 152 -12.08 5.71 -11.78
N GLY A 153 -11.04 4.96 -11.38
CA GLY A 153 -9.73 5.49 -11.04
C GLY A 153 -9.63 6.01 -9.60
N ARG A 154 -8.40 6.11 -9.09
CA ARG A 154 -8.13 6.45 -7.68
C ARG A 154 -8.50 7.89 -7.29
N ARG A 155 -8.30 8.86 -8.20
CA ARG A 155 -8.49 10.28 -7.92
C ARG A 155 -9.98 10.65 -7.76
N SER A 156 -10.83 10.13 -8.63
CA SER A 156 -12.27 10.37 -8.57
C SER A 156 -12.85 9.81 -7.28
N MET A 157 -12.50 8.57 -6.90
CA MET A 157 -12.97 7.94 -5.68
C MET A 157 -12.58 8.73 -4.42
N LEU A 158 -11.34 9.25 -4.35
CA LEU A 158 -10.89 10.09 -3.23
C LEU A 158 -11.66 11.41 -3.14
N LEU A 159 -12.06 12.00 -4.27
CA LEU A 159 -12.84 13.23 -4.29
C LEU A 159 -14.31 12.97 -3.91
N TRP A 160 -14.91 11.90 -4.45
CA TRP A 160 -16.28 11.51 -4.13
C TRP A 160 -16.45 11.04 -2.68
N GLY A 161 -15.43 10.43 -2.08
CA GLY A 161 -15.48 10.02 -0.67
C GLY A 161 -15.20 11.16 0.32
N ALA A 162 -14.70 12.31 -0.16
CA ALA A 162 -14.38 13.46 0.67
C ALA A 162 -15.46 14.56 0.64
N ILE A 163 -16.37 14.51 -0.33
CA ILE A 163 -17.57 15.36 -0.46
C ILE A 163 -18.74 14.65 0.21
#